data_AF-A0A6M1E4V4-F1
#
_entry.id   AF-A0A6M1E4V4-F1
#
_cell.length_a   1.000
_cell.length_b   1.000
_cell.length_c   1.000
_cell.angle_alpha   90.00
_cell.angle_beta   90.00
_cell.angle_gamma   90.00
#
_symmetry.space_group_name_H-M   'P 1'
#
loop_
_entity.id
_entity.type
_entity.pdbx_description
1 polymer ?
#
loop_
_entity_poly.entity_id
_entity_poly.type
_entity_poly.pdbx_seq_one_letter_code
_entity_poly.pdbx_strand_id
1 'polypeptide(L)' 'MTTITINKGKKSDIDFLLDMAKRLGLDFSVIDTKPKTKAKKMSYAEKQKAVKKLSAEINRTINKRLYRHHNLPIPE' A
#
# COMPACT_ATOMS: atom_id res chain seq x y z
N MET A 1 3.04 -33.01 7.67
CA MET A 1 3.20 -31.56 7.50
C MET A 1 4.15 -31.36 6.32
N THR A 2 3.65 -30.86 5.19
CA THR A 2 4.41 -30.75 3.93
C THR A 2 4.74 -29.28 3.69
N THR A 3 6.02 -28.92 3.66
CA THR A 3 6.46 -27.53 3.52
C THR A 3 6.81 -27.26 2.05
N ILE A 4 6.06 -26.35 1.39
CA ILE A 4 6.37 -25.89 0.04
C ILE A 4 7.08 -24.54 0.13
N THR A 5 8.35 -24.49 -0.25
CA THR A 5 9.15 -23.25 -0.21
C THR A 5 9.17 -22.60 -1.61
N ILE A 6 8.58 -21.42 -1.74
CA ILE A 6 8.57 -20.65 -3.00
C ILE A 6 9.73 -19.64 -2.98
N ASN A 7 10.79 -19.93 -3.73
CA ASN A 7 12.02 -19.12 -3.74
C ASN A 7 12.01 -17.93 -4.72
N LYS A 8 11.19 -17.98 -5.79
CA LYS A 8 11.09 -16.93 -6.82
C LYS A 8 9.68 -16.91 -7.43
N GLY A 9 9.09 -15.72 -7.59
CA GLY A 9 7.78 -15.52 -8.20
C GLY A 9 7.41 -14.04 -8.27
N LYS A 10 6.47 -13.67 -9.16
CA LYS A 10 5.87 -12.33 -9.14
C LYS A 10 5.00 -12.21 -7.89
N LYS A 11 4.90 -11.01 -7.32
CA LYS A 11 4.12 -10.77 -6.09
C LYS A 11 2.65 -11.21 -6.26
N SER A 12 2.06 -10.98 -7.43
CA SER A 12 0.70 -11.40 -7.78
C SER A 12 0.46 -12.89 -7.60
N ASP A 13 1.45 -13.72 -7.97
CA ASP A 13 1.30 -15.17 -8.03
C ASP A 13 1.46 -15.77 -6.62
N ILE A 14 2.33 -15.16 -5.81
CA ILE A 14 2.50 -15.50 -4.40
C ILE A 14 1.23 -15.13 -3.62
N ASP A 15 0.66 -13.95 -3.86
CA ASP A 15 -0.58 -13.49 -3.22
C ASP A 15 -1.76 -14.44 -3.56
N PHE A 16 -1.84 -14.91 -4.81
CA PHE A 16 -2.84 -15.91 -5.23
C PHE A 16 -2.66 -17.25 -4.50
N LEU A 17 -1.44 -17.76 -4.39
CA LEU A 17 -1.16 -19.02 -3.70
C LEU A 17 -1.47 -18.93 -2.20
N LEU A 18 -1.22 -17.77 -1.57
CA LEU A 18 -1.58 -17.52 -0.18
C LEU A 18 -3.10 -17.47 0.02
N ASP A 19 -3.85 -16.87 -0.90
CA ASP A 19 -5.32 -16.88 -0.85
C ASP A 19 -5.88 -18.29 -1.00
N MET A 20 -5.30 -19.09 -1.90
CA MET A 20 -5.69 -20.49 -2.08
C MET A 20 -5.37 -21.35 -0.84
N ALA A 21 -4.20 -21.16 -0.23
CA ALA A 21 -3.82 -21.85 1.00
C ALA A 21 -4.77 -21.54 2.16
N LYS A 22 -5.19 -20.28 2.31
CA LYS A 22 -6.22 -19.88 3.29
C LYS A 22 -7.56 -20.58 3.05
N ARG A 23 -8.04 -20.62 1.81
CA ARG A 23 -9.32 -21.28 1.46
C ARG A 23 -9.29 -22.78 1.74
N LEU A 24 -8.13 -23.41 1.60
CA LEU A 24 -7.92 -24.83 1.86
C LEU A 24 -7.63 -25.15 3.34
N GLY A 25 -7.57 -24.15 4.22
CA GLY A 25 -7.27 -24.33 5.64
C GLY A 25 -5.85 -24.81 5.92
N LEU A 26 -4.90 -24.51 5.02
CA LEU A 26 -3.50 -24.88 5.17
C LEU A 26 -2.76 -23.84 6.02
N ASP A 27 -1.95 -24.29 6.97
CA ASP A 27 -1.03 -23.42 7.69
C ASP A 27 0.13 -22.99 6.79
N PHE A 28 0.34 -21.69 6.65
CA PHE A 28 1.44 -21.11 5.87
C PHE A 28 2.19 -20.05 6.68
N SER A 29 3.50 -19.92 6.41
CA SER A 29 4.36 -18.89 6.98
C SER A 29 5.08 -18.16 5.85
N VAL A 30 4.99 -16.84 5.84
CA VAL A 30 5.66 -15.99 4.85
C VAL A 30 6.88 -15.36 5.48
N ILE A 31 8.06 -15.73 5.01
CA ILE A 31 9.33 -15.14 5.43
C ILE A 31 9.71 -14.09 4.38
N ASP A 32 9.41 -12.81 4.64
CA ASP A 32 9.79 -11.72 3.75
C ASP A 32 11.30 -11.44 3.90
N THR A 33 12.08 -11.91 2.93
CA THR A 33 13.55 -11.74 2.90
C THR A 33 13.98 -10.39 2.33
N LYS A 34 13.04 -9.51 1.97
CA LYS A 34 13.40 -8.22 1.40
C LYS A 34 14.16 -7.38 2.44
N PRO A 35 15.37 -6.89 2.10
CA PRO A 35 16.06 -5.95 2.97
C PRO A 35 15.16 -4.72 3.12
N LYS A 36 14.87 -4.32 4.36
CA LYS A 36 14.20 -3.04 4.66
C LYS A 36 14.97 -1.95 3.92
N THR A 37 14.39 -1.43 2.83
CA THR A 37 14.98 -0.34 2.08
C THR A 37 15.12 0.84 3.04
N LYS A 38 16.36 1.20 3.37
CA LYS A 38 16.64 2.31 4.28
C LYS A 38 15.95 3.54 3.70
N ALA A 39 15.04 4.13 4.47
CA ALA A 39 14.33 5.34 4.06
C ALA A 39 15.36 6.39 3.63
N LYS A 40 15.22 6.92 2.41
CA LYS A 40 16.11 7.96 1.88
C LYS A 40 16.05 9.15 2.83
N LYS A 41 17.20 9.56 3.39
CA LYS A 41 17.27 10.74 4.24
C LYS A 41 16.94 11.97 3.39
N MET A 42 15.75 12.51 3.58
CA MET A 42 15.33 13.79 2.97
C MET A 42 15.84 14.95 3.84
N SER A 43 16.29 16.03 3.19
CA SER A 43 16.62 17.28 3.88
C SER A 43 15.36 17.91 4.50
N TYR A 44 15.54 18.85 5.43
CA TYR A 44 14.41 19.56 6.05
C TYR A 44 13.55 20.30 5.02
N ALA A 45 14.18 20.94 4.03
CA ALA A 45 13.47 21.65 2.96
C ALA A 45 12.65 20.69 2.08
N GLU A 46 13.19 19.52 1.76
CA GLU A 46 12.48 18.47 1.00
C GLU A 46 11.29 17.92 1.79
N LYS A 47 11.47 17.69 3.10
CA LYS A 47 10.38 17.28 4.00
C LYS A 47 9.27 18.31 4.03
N GLN A 48 9.57 19.60 4.18
CA GLN A 48 8.55 20.64 4.17
C GLN A 48 7.79 20.69 2.84
N LYS A 49 8.49 20.59 1.70
CA LYS A 49 7.84 20.55 0.38
C LYS A 49 6.93 19.33 0.25
N ALA A 50 7.37 18.15 0.68
CA ALA A 50 6.59 16.93 0.64
C ALA A 50 5.33 17.03 1.53
N VAL A 51 5.47 17.55 2.75
CA VAL A 51 4.33 17.76 3.68
C VAL A 51 3.31 18.73 3.10
N LYS A 52 3.76 19.85 2.51
CA LYS A 52 2.86 20.82 1.86
C LYS A 52 2.10 20.18 0.69
N LYS A 53 2.79 19.41 -0.16
CA LYS A 53 2.17 18.71 -1.29
C LYS A 53 1.14 17.68 -0.83
N LEU A 54 1.50 16.87 0.18
CA LEU A 54 0.61 15.86 0.75
C LEU A 54 -0.64 16.48 1.37
N SER A 55 -0.47 17.57 2.13
CA SER A 55 -1.59 18.31 2.74
C SER A 55 -2.55 18.86 1.68
N ALA A 56 -2.03 19.44 0.59
CA ALA A 56 -2.86 19.93 -0.51
C ALA A 56 -3.64 18.80 -1.21
N GLU A 57 -3.01 17.65 -1.42
CA GLU A 57 -3.64 16.48 -2.06
C GLU A 57 -4.73 15.84 -1.18
N ILE A 58 -4.48 15.74 0.13
CA ILE A 58 -5.45 15.28 1.12
C ILE A 58 -6.65 16.24 1.15
N ASN A 59 -6.42 17.55 1.24
CA ASN A 59 -7.50 18.53 1.26
C ASN A 59 -8.33 18.51 -0.03
N ARG A 60 -7.67 18.38 -1.20
CA ARG A 60 -8.39 18.22 -2.48
C ARG A 60 -9.27 16.97 -2.47
N THR A 61 -8.78 15.87 -1.91
CA THR A 61 -9.53 14.60 -1.83
C THR A 61 -10.70 14.70 -0.86
N ILE A 62 -10.49 15.28 0.31
CA ILE A 62 -11.53 15.51 1.32
C ILE A 62 -12.62 16.43 0.75
N ASN A 63 -12.25 17.55 0.14
CA ASN A 63 -13.20 18.48 -0.46
C ASN A 63 -14.04 17.79 -1.54
N LYS A 64 -13.42 17.04 -2.46
CA LYS A 64 -14.16 16.26 -3.47
C LYS A 64 -15.15 15.27 -2.84
N ARG A 65 -14.77 14.59 -1.75
CA ARG A 65 -15.67 13.70 -1.02
C ARG A 65 -16.83 14.47 -0.37
N LEU A 66 -16.55 15.63 0.22
CA LEU A 66 -17.55 16.48 0.84
C LEU A 66 -18.59 16.96 -0.18
N TYR A 67 -18.13 17.49 -1.33
CA TYR A 67 -19.03 17.90 -2.42
C TYR A 67 -19.91 16.74 -2.91
N ARG A 68 -19.32 15.53 -3.09
CA ARG A 68 -20.09 14.33 -3.45
C ARG A 68 -21.11 13.93 -2.39
N HIS A 69 -20.77 14.02 -1.10
CA HIS A 69 -21.67 13.68 0.00
C HIS A 69 -22.89 14.63 0.08
N HIS A 70 -22.70 15.90 -0.27
CA HIS A 70 -23.75 16.90 -0.26
C HIS A 70 -24.45 17.09 -1.63
N ASN A 71 -24.19 16.21 -2.61
CA ASN A 71 -24.68 16.33 -3.99
C ASN A 71 -24.41 17.70 -4.65
N LEU A 72 -23.31 18.34 -4.26
CA LEU A 72 -22.88 19.63 -4.81
C LEU A 72 -21.94 19.39 -6.01
N PRO A 73 -22.00 20.25 -7.05
CA PRO A 73 -21.04 20.19 -8.14
C PRO A 73 -19.63 20.44 -7.60
N ILE A 74 -18.67 19.62 -8.03
CA ILE A 74 -17.26 19.81 -7.65
C ILE A 74 -16.73 21.03 -8.43
N PRO A 75 -16.30 22.11 -7.76
CA PRO A 75 -15.67 23.24 -8.46
C PRO A 75 -14.35 22.77 -9.11
N GLU A 76 -14.10 23.23 -10.34
CA GLU A 76 -12.91 22.89 -11.13
C GLU A 76 -11.60 23.33 -10.45
#